data_AF-A0A538FT79-F1
#
_entry.id   AF-A0A538FT79-F1
#
_cell.length_a   1.000
_cell.length_b   1.000
_cell.length_c   1.000
_cell.angle_alpha   90.00
_cell.angle_beta   90.00
_cell.angle_gamma   90.00
#
_symmetry.space_group_name_H-M   'P 1'
#
loop_
_entity.id
_entity.type
_entity.pdbx_description
1 polymer ?
#
loop_
_entity_poly.entity_id
_entity_poly.type
_entity_poly.pdbx_seq_one_letter_code
_entity_poly.pdbx_strand_id
1 'polypeptide(L)'
;MTVLATVLVVLLVLAAVTAVAALMAMRRLHRPLELVPGVRGPVPLAWRWSLGRPALLQRRLVVALAGVRLAASGGSLQAEVRAPWSELVTETERLAVAVEARLVAAASQPRVLRQKVVAQLEPEVTQVEEVAQRLVTSIGTWASGEPEMSAARLLERLKAVDAALADVAQAEATALGPAPASAVLPRPRARDAARPGTPGSGSAGD
;
A
#
# COMPACT_ATOMS: atom_id res chain seq x y z
N MET A 1 -39.29 -40.96 17.71
CA MET A 1 -37.83 -41.22 17.59
C MET A 1 -37.13 -40.30 16.58
N THR A 2 -37.81 -39.84 15.53
CA THR A 2 -37.23 -38.95 14.50
C THR A 2 -36.82 -37.57 15.02
N VAL A 3 -37.61 -36.96 15.91
CA VAL A 3 -37.32 -35.62 16.49
C VAL A 3 -36.06 -35.64 17.38
N LEU A 4 -35.88 -36.68 18.18
CA LEU A 4 -34.68 -36.82 19.02
C LEU A 4 -33.43 -37.01 18.15
N ALA A 5 -33.54 -37.81 17.09
CA ALA A 5 -32.46 -38.04 16.14
C ALA A 5 -32.07 -36.76 15.39
N THR A 6 -33.03 -35.94 14.95
CA THR A 6 -32.73 -34.67 14.27
C THR A 6 -32.07 -33.66 15.22
N VAL A 7 -32.53 -33.53 16.46
CA VAL A 7 -31.91 -32.63 17.45
C VAL A 7 -30.46 -33.04 17.73
N LEU A 8 -30.19 -34.35 17.85
CA LEU A 8 -28.84 -34.86 18.08
C LEU A 8 -27.91 -34.57 16.90
N VAL A 9 -28.37 -34.75 15.67
CA VAL A 9 -27.59 -34.45 14.46
C VAL A 9 -27.27 -32.96 14.36
N VAL A 10 -28.24 -32.07 14.63
CA VAL A 10 -28.02 -30.63 14.59
C VAL A 10 -26.99 -30.19 15.64
N LEU A 11 -27.08 -30.71 16.86
CA LEU A 11 -26.09 -30.44 17.91
C LEU A 11 -24.68 -30.91 17.51
N LEU A 12 -24.58 -32.09 16.90
CA LEU A 12 -23.29 -32.66 16.48
C LEU A 12 -22.67 -31.84 15.34
N VAL A 13 -23.47 -31.40 14.37
CA VAL A 13 -23.01 -30.50 13.29
C VAL A 13 -22.56 -29.15 13.85
N LEU A 14 -23.33 -28.55 14.78
CA LEU A 14 -22.96 -27.28 15.40
C LEU A 14 -21.64 -27.39 16.19
N ALA A 15 -21.47 -28.47 16.96
CA ALA A 15 -20.24 -28.77 17.68
C ALA A 15 -19.06 -28.98 16.73
N ALA A 16 -19.25 -29.68 15.61
CA ALA A 16 -18.21 -29.89 14.60
C ALA A 16 -17.81 -28.56 13.93
N VAL A 17 -18.77 -27.72 13.54
CA VAL A 17 -18.52 -26.42 12.91
C VAL A 17 -17.77 -25.50 13.88
N THR A 18 -18.18 -25.43 15.14
CA THR A 18 -17.50 -24.63 16.17
C THR A 18 -16.10 -25.14 16.46
N ALA A 19 -15.89 -26.46 16.55
CA ALA A 19 -14.58 -27.06 16.73
C ALA A 19 -13.63 -26.79 15.55
N VAL A 20 -14.12 -26.90 14.31
CA VAL A 20 -13.33 -26.57 13.11
C VAL A 20 -12.98 -25.08 13.08
N ALA A 21 -13.93 -24.20 13.39
CA ALA A 21 -13.68 -22.76 13.49
C ALA A 21 -12.62 -22.44 14.57
N ALA A 22 -12.73 -23.05 15.74
CA ALA A 22 -11.76 -22.89 16.83
C ALA A 22 -10.38 -23.45 16.45
N LEU A 23 -10.32 -24.59 15.77
CA LEU A 23 -9.07 -25.19 15.32
C LEU A 23 -8.39 -24.34 14.23
N MET A 24 -9.17 -23.77 13.30
CA MET A 24 -8.64 -22.81 12.32
C MET A 24 -8.14 -21.54 13.01
N ALA A 25 -8.85 -21.03 14.01
CA ALA A 25 -8.41 -19.89 14.80
C ALA A 25 -7.10 -20.18 15.56
N MET A 26 -6.99 -21.36 16.19
CA MET A 26 -5.76 -21.79 16.89
C MET A 26 -4.60 -22.01 15.93
N ARG A 27 -4.82 -22.63 14.77
CA ARG A 27 -3.77 -22.80 13.75
C ARG A 27 -3.29 -21.47 13.19
N ARG A 28 -4.19 -20.49 13.02
CA ARG A 28 -3.82 -19.10 12.67
C ARG A 28 -3.04 -18.41 13.80
N LEU A 29 -3.33 -18.72 15.07
CA LEU A 29 -2.61 -18.20 16.24
C LEU A 29 -1.20 -18.80 16.41
N HIS A 30 -0.98 -20.05 15.99
CA HIS A 30 0.31 -20.73 16.15
C HIS A 30 1.35 -20.36 15.10
N ARG A 31 0.96 -19.73 13.98
CA ARG A 31 1.96 -19.23 13.02
C ARG A 31 2.82 -18.14 13.68
N PRO A 32 4.14 -18.15 13.45
CA PRO A 32 4.98 -17.05 13.90
C PRO A 32 4.40 -15.74 13.36
N LEU A 33 4.25 -14.76 14.25
CA LEU A 33 3.78 -13.40 13.92
C LEU A 33 4.92 -12.64 13.24
N GLU A 34 5.36 -13.17 12.09
CA GLU A 34 6.39 -12.56 11.26
C GLU A 34 5.68 -11.71 10.21
N LEU A 35 5.86 -10.38 10.28
CA LEU A 35 5.44 -9.50 9.19
C LEU A 35 6.24 -9.81 7.93
N VAL A 36 7.55 -10.02 8.05
CA VAL A 36 8.45 -10.38 6.94
C VAL A 36 9.00 -11.78 7.19
N PRO A 37 8.88 -12.72 6.24
CA PRO A 37 9.20 -14.11 6.49
C PRO A 37 10.71 -14.24 6.66
N GLY A 38 11.16 -14.85 7.76
CA GLY A 38 12.58 -15.02 8.05
C GLY A 38 13.28 -13.79 8.64
N VAL A 39 12.57 -12.66 8.82
CA VAL A 39 13.09 -11.50 9.55
C VAL A 39 12.40 -11.43 10.91
N ARG A 40 13.19 -11.58 11.99
CA ARG A 40 12.69 -11.35 13.34
C ARG A 40 12.43 -9.86 13.53
N GLY A 41 11.15 -9.48 13.59
CA GLY A 41 10.73 -8.12 13.91
C GLY A 41 10.91 -7.76 15.39
N PRO A 42 10.78 -6.48 15.76
CA PRO A 42 10.89 -5.97 17.13
C PRO A 42 9.74 -6.40 18.07
N VAL A 43 8.83 -7.27 17.62
CA VAL A 43 7.61 -7.61 18.35
C VAL A 43 7.90 -8.48 19.58
N PRO A 44 7.37 -8.11 20.76
CA PRO A 44 7.52 -8.93 21.96
C PRO A 44 6.86 -10.31 21.80
N LEU A 45 7.57 -11.37 22.19
CA LEU A 45 7.04 -12.75 22.15
C LEU A 45 5.75 -12.93 22.95
N ALA A 46 5.54 -12.11 23.98
CA ALA A 46 4.32 -12.10 24.79
C ALA A 46 3.05 -11.76 23.98
N TRP A 47 3.18 -11.04 22.85
CA TRP A 47 2.05 -10.69 22.00
C TRP A 47 1.45 -11.89 21.25
N ARG A 48 2.19 -13.00 21.18
CA ARG A 48 1.68 -14.26 20.62
C ARG A 48 0.43 -14.74 21.36
N TRP A 49 0.35 -14.49 22.67
CA TRP A 49 -0.75 -14.95 23.52
C TRP A 49 -1.60 -13.82 24.10
N SER A 50 -1.14 -12.56 23.96
CA SER A 50 -1.86 -11.40 24.45
C SER A 50 -3.10 -11.08 23.61
N LEU A 51 -4.21 -10.76 24.30
CA LEU A 51 -5.43 -10.21 23.72
C LEU A 51 -5.49 -8.67 23.84
N GLY A 52 -4.37 -8.03 24.20
CA GLY A 52 -4.28 -6.57 24.25
C GLY A 52 -4.49 -5.94 22.88
N ARG A 53 -5.11 -4.75 22.83
CA ARG A 53 -5.29 -3.96 21.60
C ARG A 53 -4.05 -3.89 20.68
N PRO A 54 -2.82 -3.58 21.15
CA PRO A 54 -1.67 -3.53 20.25
C PRO A 54 -1.34 -4.88 19.60
N ALA A 55 -1.52 -5.99 20.33
CA ALA A 55 -1.32 -7.33 19.77
C ALA A 55 -2.39 -7.70 18.74
N LEU A 56 -3.64 -7.26 18.94
CA LEU A 56 -4.71 -7.47 17.96
C LEU A 56 -4.47 -6.71 16.66
N LEU A 57 -4.06 -5.43 16.74
CA LEU A 57 -3.72 -4.63 15.56
C LEU A 57 -2.56 -5.26 14.77
N GLN A 58 -1.53 -5.71 15.48
CA GLN A 58 -0.41 -6.42 14.87
C GLN A 58 -0.84 -7.69 14.14
N ARG A 59 -1.73 -8.48 14.74
CA ARG A 59 -2.28 -9.69 14.08
C ARG A 59 -3.04 -9.34 12.81
N ARG A 60 -3.80 -8.24 12.79
CA ARG A 60 -4.52 -7.80 11.59
C ARG A 60 -3.54 -7.43 10.47
N LEU A 61 -2.46 -6.69 10.78
CA LEU A 61 -1.38 -6.40 9.82
C LEU A 61 -0.76 -7.67 9.23
N VAL A 62 -0.42 -8.66 10.08
CA VAL A 62 0.13 -9.95 9.62
C VAL A 62 -0.84 -10.67 8.68
N VAL A 63 -2.13 -10.67 9.00
CA VAL A 63 -3.16 -11.30 8.15
C VAL A 63 -3.29 -10.58 6.81
N ALA A 64 -3.29 -9.25 6.79
CA ALA A 64 -3.38 -8.45 5.57
C ALA A 64 -2.19 -8.70 4.65
N LEU A 65 -0.96 -8.65 5.17
CA LEU A 65 0.26 -8.94 4.39
C LEU A 65 0.33 -10.40 3.92
N ALA A 66 -0.11 -11.36 4.75
CA ALA A 66 -0.18 -12.75 4.33
C ALA A 66 -1.12 -12.93 3.13
N GLY A 67 -2.24 -12.18 3.09
CA GLY A 67 -3.13 -12.13 1.94
C GLY A 67 -2.45 -11.58 0.69
N VAL A 68 -1.74 -10.45 0.82
CA VAL A 68 -0.96 -9.82 -0.27
C VAL A 68 0.06 -10.80 -0.84
N ARG A 69 0.84 -11.45 0.02
CA ARG A 69 1.84 -12.44 -0.41
C ARG A 69 1.21 -13.65 -1.08
N LEU A 70 0.12 -14.15 -0.51
CA LEU A 70 -0.59 -15.27 -1.10
C LEU A 70 -1.09 -14.92 -2.50
N ALA A 71 -1.69 -13.74 -2.66
CA ALA A 71 -2.14 -13.23 -3.95
C ALA A 71 -0.97 -13.07 -4.94
N ALA A 72 0.15 -12.48 -4.50
CA ALA A 72 1.36 -12.32 -5.33
C ALA A 72 2.02 -13.66 -5.69
N SER A 73 1.84 -14.71 -4.87
CA SER A 73 2.43 -16.04 -5.08
C SER A 73 1.55 -17.00 -5.89
N GLY A 74 0.22 -16.80 -5.89
CA GLY A 74 -0.75 -17.85 -6.20
C GLY A 74 -1.28 -17.94 -7.64
N GLY A 75 -0.79 -17.14 -8.58
CA GLY A 75 -1.41 -17.02 -9.91
C GLY A 75 -0.71 -17.71 -11.09
N SER A 76 0.62 -17.74 -11.13
CA SER A 76 1.33 -18.32 -12.27
C SER A 76 2.74 -18.79 -11.90
N LEU A 77 3.11 -19.96 -12.46
CA LEU A 77 4.48 -20.49 -12.44
C LEU A 77 5.47 -19.63 -13.26
N GLN A 78 4.99 -18.58 -13.93
CA GLN A 78 5.80 -17.67 -14.73
C GLN A 78 6.25 -16.48 -13.88
N ALA A 79 7.55 -16.41 -13.65
CA ALA A 79 8.22 -15.31 -12.94
C ALA A 79 7.90 -13.92 -13.53
N GLU A 80 7.49 -13.84 -14.80
CA GLU A 80 7.19 -12.60 -15.52
C GLU A 80 5.96 -11.84 -14.95
N VAL A 81 4.93 -12.54 -14.45
CA VAL A 81 3.76 -11.89 -13.83
C VAL A 81 4.08 -11.39 -12.41
N ARG A 82 5.13 -11.92 -11.77
CA ARG A 82 5.51 -11.55 -10.40
C ARG A 82 6.29 -10.24 -10.34
N ALA A 83 7.03 -9.89 -11.40
CA ALA A 83 7.89 -8.72 -11.46
C ALA A 83 7.17 -7.38 -11.17
N PRO A 84 6.03 -7.03 -11.80
CA PRO A 84 5.41 -5.72 -11.62
C PRO A 84 4.83 -5.49 -10.21
N TRP A 85 4.44 -6.56 -9.51
CA TRP A 85 3.85 -6.45 -8.18
C TRP A 85 4.88 -6.50 -7.06
N SER A 86 6.10 -6.98 -7.33
CA SER A 86 7.13 -7.19 -6.31
C SER A 86 7.52 -5.91 -5.55
N GLU A 87 7.62 -4.78 -6.26
CA GLU A 87 7.91 -3.48 -5.67
C GLU A 87 6.76 -2.99 -4.78
N LEU A 88 5.51 -3.09 -5.25
CA LEU A 88 4.32 -2.71 -4.49
C LEU A 88 4.13 -3.55 -3.23
N VAL A 89 4.41 -4.86 -3.32
CA VAL A 89 4.40 -5.76 -2.16
C VAL A 89 5.47 -5.32 -1.16
N THR A 90 6.70 -5.07 -1.63
CA THR A 90 7.82 -4.65 -0.77
C THR A 90 7.53 -3.32 -0.08
N GLU A 91 6.93 -2.36 -0.78
CA GLU A 91 6.56 -1.07 -0.21
C GLU A 91 5.44 -1.20 0.82
N THR A 92 4.44 -2.04 0.56
CA THR A 92 3.38 -2.35 1.54
C THR A 92 3.97 -2.99 2.80
N GLU A 93 4.96 -3.88 2.64
CA GLU A 93 5.68 -4.48 3.76
C GLU A 93 6.48 -3.45 4.56
N ARG A 94 7.17 -2.51 3.90
CA ARG A 94 7.89 -1.42 4.58
C ARG A 94 6.95 -0.54 5.40
N LEU A 95 5.80 -0.16 4.83
CA LEU A 95 4.78 0.62 5.54
C LEU A 95 4.27 -0.13 6.78
N ALA A 96 3.98 -1.43 6.64
CA ALA A 96 3.53 -2.25 7.75
C ALA A 96 4.60 -2.38 8.86
N VAL A 97 5.88 -2.54 8.49
CA VAL A 97 7.00 -2.58 9.45
C VAL A 97 7.14 -1.24 10.19
N ALA A 98 6.97 -0.11 9.51
CA ALA A 98 7.01 1.21 10.15
C ALA A 98 5.86 1.40 11.15
N VAL A 99 4.66 0.91 10.83
CA VAL A 99 3.51 0.93 11.76
C VAL A 99 3.73 -0.03 12.94
N GLU A 100 4.26 -1.23 12.71
CA GLU A 100 4.61 -2.20 13.76
C GLU A 100 5.61 -1.61 14.76
N ALA A 101 6.69 -1.00 14.27
CA ALA A 101 7.69 -0.37 15.14
C ALA A 101 7.05 0.67 16.06
N ARG A 102 6.11 1.47 15.54
CA ARG A 102 5.33 2.45 16.33
C ARG A 102 4.38 1.76 17.32
N LEU A 103 3.74 0.66 16.96
CA LEU A 103 2.91 -0.14 17.89
C LEU A 103 3.74 -0.73 19.04
N VAL A 104 4.94 -1.23 18.74
CA VAL A 104 5.86 -1.76 19.76
C VAL A 104 6.31 -0.64 20.69
N ALA A 105 6.70 0.52 20.15
CA ALA A 105 7.05 1.69 20.93
C ALA A 105 5.86 2.23 21.76
N ALA A 106 4.63 2.13 21.27
CA ALA A 106 3.44 2.50 22.02
C ALA A 106 3.15 1.54 23.18
N ALA A 107 3.48 0.26 23.03
CA ALA A 107 3.20 -0.74 24.05
C ALA A 107 4.11 -0.67 25.28
N SER A 108 5.34 -0.13 25.12
CA SER A 108 6.25 0.13 26.22
C SER A 108 5.83 1.35 27.07
N GLN A 109 4.84 2.12 26.63
CA GLN A 109 4.33 3.28 27.36
C GLN A 109 3.46 2.89 28.57
N PRO A 110 3.33 3.78 29.58
CA PRO A 110 2.38 3.63 30.67
C PRO A 110 0.94 3.47 30.18
N ARG A 111 0.10 2.75 30.94
CA ARG A 111 -1.23 2.27 30.50
C ARG A 111 -2.12 3.35 29.88
N VAL A 112 -2.18 4.55 30.48
CA VAL A 112 -3.03 5.66 30.02
C VAL A 112 -2.54 6.22 28.68
N LEU A 113 -1.22 6.47 28.57
CA LEU A 113 -0.61 6.97 27.33
C LEU A 113 -0.67 5.92 26.23
N ARG A 114 -0.41 4.65 26.56
CA ARG A 114 -0.52 3.52 25.62
C ARG A 114 -1.88 3.47 24.96
N GLN A 115 -2.98 3.62 25.70
CA GLN A 115 -4.32 3.58 25.12
C GLN A 115 -4.55 4.72 24.12
N LYS A 116 -4.10 5.93 24.46
CA LYS A 116 -4.21 7.10 23.58
C LYS A 116 -3.37 6.94 22.30
N VAL A 117 -2.12 6.53 22.44
CA VAL A 117 -1.21 6.33 21.30
C VAL A 117 -1.69 5.18 20.41
N VAL A 118 -2.12 4.06 20.99
CA VAL A 118 -2.67 2.94 20.21
C VAL A 118 -3.95 3.35 19.46
N ALA A 119 -4.82 4.17 20.05
CA ALA A 119 -6.00 4.69 19.36
C ALA A 119 -5.64 5.62 18.19
N GLN A 120 -4.52 6.34 18.27
CA GLN A 120 -4.01 7.15 17.16
C GLN A 120 -3.38 6.32 16.04
N LEU A 121 -2.82 5.14 16.36
CA LEU A 121 -2.21 4.23 15.38
C LEU A 121 -3.24 3.32 14.69
N GLU A 122 -4.41 3.11 15.28
CA GLU A 122 -5.50 2.34 14.69
C GLU A 122 -5.93 2.78 13.27
N PRO A 123 -6.10 4.08 12.95
CA PRO A 123 -6.38 4.51 11.58
C PRO A 123 -5.22 4.20 10.62
N GLU A 124 -3.96 4.31 11.06
CA GLU A 124 -2.81 3.97 10.21
C GLU A 124 -2.78 2.48 9.86
N VAL A 125 -3.07 1.62 10.85
CA VAL A 125 -3.21 0.17 10.64
C VAL A 125 -4.33 -0.11 9.63
N THR A 126 -5.48 0.54 9.79
CA THR A 126 -6.61 0.41 8.85
C THR A 126 -6.22 0.86 7.43
N GLN A 127 -5.47 1.95 7.30
CA GLN A 127 -4.98 2.42 6.00
C GLN A 127 -4.07 1.38 5.32
N VAL A 128 -3.15 0.77 6.05
CA VAL A 128 -2.28 -0.30 5.51
C VAL A 128 -3.11 -1.51 5.09
N GLU A 129 -4.12 -1.89 5.88
CA GLU A 129 -5.04 -2.97 5.53
C GLU A 129 -5.85 -2.66 4.26
N GLU A 130 -6.32 -1.43 4.09
CA GLU A 130 -7.02 -1.01 2.88
C GLU A 130 -6.11 -1.08 1.65
N VAL A 131 -4.87 -0.61 1.77
CA VAL A 131 -3.87 -0.70 0.69
C VAL A 131 -3.58 -2.15 0.34
N ALA A 132 -3.39 -3.01 1.35
CA ALA A 132 -3.18 -4.44 1.17
C ALA A 132 -4.38 -5.11 0.47
N GLN A 133 -5.61 -4.79 0.89
CA GLN A 133 -6.83 -5.34 0.30
C GLN A 133 -7.02 -4.89 -1.16
N ARG A 134 -6.75 -3.61 -1.46
CA ARG A 134 -6.76 -3.09 -2.83
C ARG A 134 -5.73 -3.84 -3.68
N LEU A 135 -4.51 -4.04 -3.17
CA LEU A 135 -3.46 -4.76 -3.87
C LEU A 135 -3.84 -6.23 -4.14
N VAL A 136 -4.39 -6.94 -3.16
CA VAL A 136 -4.92 -8.31 -3.35
C VAL A 136 -6.00 -8.34 -4.43
N THR A 137 -6.89 -7.36 -4.43
CA THR A 137 -7.98 -7.26 -5.41
C THR A 137 -7.41 -6.98 -6.81
N SER A 138 -6.48 -6.03 -6.93
CA SER A 138 -5.78 -5.74 -8.18
C SER A 138 -5.05 -6.96 -8.73
N ILE A 139 -4.24 -7.64 -7.91
CA ILE A 139 -3.54 -8.86 -8.31
C ILE A 139 -4.54 -9.95 -8.75
N GLY A 140 -5.63 -10.13 -8.00
CA GLY A 140 -6.69 -11.07 -8.35
C GLY A 140 -7.36 -10.78 -9.69
N THR A 141 -7.74 -9.52 -9.94
CA THR A 141 -8.35 -9.09 -11.21
C THR A 141 -7.42 -9.24 -12.42
N TRP A 142 -6.12 -9.03 -12.21
CA TRP A 142 -5.11 -9.25 -13.24
C TRP A 142 -4.90 -10.75 -13.50
N ALA A 143 -4.83 -11.56 -12.44
CA ALA A 143 -4.63 -13.00 -12.54
C ALA A 143 -5.82 -13.73 -13.18
N SER A 144 -7.04 -13.21 -13.04
CA SER A 144 -8.25 -13.80 -13.63
C SER A 144 -8.40 -13.57 -15.15
N GLY A 145 -7.42 -12.97 -15.82
CA GLY A 145 -7.48 -12.85 -17.29
C GLY A 145 -8.37 -11.73 -17.81
N GLU A 146 -8.68 -10.71 -17.00
CA GLU A 146 -9.18 -9.42 -17.50
C GLU A 146 -8.09 -8.32 -17.72
N PRO A 147 -6.78 -8.62 -17.99
CA PRO A 147 -5.79 -7.57 -18.18
C PRO A 147 -6.05 -6.78 -19.46
N GLU A 148 -6.56 -7.40 -20.53
CA GLU A 148 -6.89 -6.69 -21.76
C GLU A 148 -8.05 -5.71 -21.57
N MET A 149 -9.11 -6.09 -20.85
CA MET A 149 -10.22 -5.19 -20.55
C MET A 149 -9.82 -4.07 -19.59
N SER A 150 -8.97 -4.36 -18.59
CA SER A 150 -8.51 -3.35 -17.64
C SER A 150 -7.50 -2.38 -18.27
N ALA A 151 -6.58 -2.86 -19.12
CA ALA A 151 -5.66 -2.04 -19.90
C ALA A 151 -6.41 -1.19 -20.93
N ALA A 152 -7.40 -1.76 -21.64
CA ALA A 152 -8.25 -1.02 -22.57
C ALA A 152 -9.03 0.09 -21.85
N ARG A 153 -9.63 -0.19 -20.69
CA ARG A 153 -10.32 0.83 -19.86
C ARG A 153 -9.36 1.89 -19.31
N LEU A 154 -8.13 1.53 -18.96
CA LEU A 154 -7.09 2.47 -18.53
C LEU A 154 -6.66 3.39 -19.68
N LEU A 155 -6.43 2.83 -20.87
CA LEU A 155 -6.13 3.59 -22.09
C LEU A 155 -7.30 4.50 -22.48
N GLU A 156 -8.53 4.04 -22.33
CA GLU A 156 -9.73 4.83 -22.58
C GLU A 156 -9.87 5.99 -21.58
N ARG A 157 -9.56 5.76 -20.30
CA ARG A 157 -9.49 6.83 -19.29
C ARG A 157 -8.37 7.83 -19.57
N LEU A 158 -7.19 7.36 -19.98
CA LEU A 158 -6.08 8.24 -20.35
C LEU A 158 -6.45 9.10 -21.56
N LYS A 159 -7.03 8.50 -22.60
CA LYS A 159 -7.56 9.23 -23.76
C LYS A 159 -8.64 10.24 -23.37
N ALA A 160 -9.53 9.89 -22.44
CA ALA A 160 -10.56 10.80 -21.94
C ALA A 160 -9.95 11.98 -21.15
N VAL A 161 -8.89 11.74 -20.37
CA VAL A 161 -8.15 12.80 -19.68
C VAL A 161 -7.42 13.69 -20.68
N ASP A 162 -6.73 13.13 -21.68
CA ASP A 162 -6.06 13.89 -22.72
C ASP A 162 -7.04 14.74 -23.54
N ALA A 163 -8.22 14.20 -23.85
CA ALA A 163 -9.29 14.94 -24.51
C ALA A 163 -9.82 16.09 -23.64
N ALA A 164 -10.06 15.85 -22.34
CA ALA A 164 -10.48 16.89 -21.42
C ALA A 164 -9.42 18.01 -21.27
N LEU A 165 -8.13 17.65 -21.26
CA LEU A 165 -7.03 18.64 -21.24
C LEU A 165 -6.95 19.43 -22.55
N ALA A 166 -7.19 18.80 -23.70
CA ALA A 166 -7.25 19.48 -24.98
C ALA A 166 -8.44 20.46 -25.07
N ASP A 167 -9.60 20.08 -24.56
CA ASP A 167 -10.78 20.94 -24.51
C ASP A 167 -10.55 22.17 -23.63
N VAL A 168 -9.85 22.00 -22.50
CA VAL A 168 -9.46 23.13 -21.63
C VAL A 168 -8.49 24.07 -22.35
N ALA A 169 -7.47 23.53 -23.02
CA ALA A 169 -6.52 24.34 -23.79
C ALA A 169 -7.21 25.10 -24.93
N GLN A 170 -8.19 24.49 -25.60
CA GLN A 170 -9.00 25.11 -26.65
C GLN A 170 -9.90 26.22 -26.08
N ALA A 171 -10.51 25.99 -24.92
CA ALA A 171 -11.32 26.97 -24.22
C ALA A 171 -10.48 28.17 -23.77
N GLU A 172 -9.25 27.96 -23.28
CA GLU A 172 -8.30 29.02 -22.95
C GLU A 172 -7.88 29.82 -24.19
N ALA A 173 -7.55 29.15 -25.30
CA ALA A 173 -7.19 29.81 -26.55
C ALA A 173 -8.34 30.66 -27.12
N THR A 174 -9.57 30.17 -26.97
CA THR A 174 -10.78 30.89 -27.43
C THR A 174 -11.15 32.03 -26.48
N ALA A 175 -10.94 31.86 -25.17
CA ALA A 175 -11.15 32.89 -24.15
C ALA A 175 -10.12 34.02 -24.22
N LEU A 176 -8.88 33.73 -24.63
CA LEU A 176 -7.85 34.74 -24.87
C LEU A 176 -8.04 35.48 -26.20
N GLY A 177 -8.80 34.92 -27.15
CA GLY A 177 -9.00 35.50 -28.49
C GLY A 177 -7.70 35.63 -29.30
N PRO A 178 -7.75 35.99 -30.60
CA PRO A 178 -6.54 36.30 -31.35
C PRO A 178 -5.89 37.52 -30.69
N ALA A 179 -4.75 37.30 -30.02
CA ALA A 179 -3.92 38.40 -29.56
C ALA A 179 -3.66 39.33 -30.76
N PRO A 180 -3.99 40.64 -30.67
CA PRO A 180 -3.61 41.56 -31.73
C PRO A 180 -2.09 41.44 -31.91
N ALA A 181 -1.65 41.43 -33.17
CA ALA A 181 -0.26 41.30 -33.60
C ALA A 181 0.66 42.47 -33.17
N SER A 182 0.38 43.11 -32.04
CA SER A 182 1.02 44.32 -31.54
C SER A 182 1.58 44.12 -30.14
N ALA A 183 2.37 43.07 -29.93
CA ALA A 183 3.27 42.98 -28.79
C ALA A 183 4.51 42.10 -29.08
N VAL A 184 4.98 42.08 -30.32
CA VAL A 184 6.38 41.68 -30.58
C VAL A 184 7.24 42.91 -30.28
N LEU A 185 7.59 43.07 -29.00
CA LEU A 185 8.67 43.94 -28.60
C LEU A 185 9.95 43.46 -29.31
N PRO A 186 10.65 44.31 -30.08
CA PRO A 186 11.91 43.92 -30.69
C PRO A 186 12.91 43.61 -29.57
N ARG A 187 13.37 42.35 -29.55
CA ARG A 187 14.47 41.90 -28.69
C ARG A 187 15.70 42.76 -29.03
N PRO A 188 16.27 43.53 -28.09
CA PRO A 188 17.46 44.31 -28.39
C PRO A 188 18.62 43.35 -28.65
N ARG A 189 19.11 43.33 -29.89
CA ARG A 189 20.43 42.84 -30.24
C ARG A 189 21.46 43.79 -29.64
N ALA A 190 21.94 43.50 -28.43
CA ALA A 190 23.28 43.89 -28.00
C ALA A 190 24.19 42.69 -28.36
N ARG A 191 24.71 42.65 -29.59
CA ARG A 191 25.99 43.24 -30.01
C ARG A 191 27.15 42.64 -29.22
N ASP A 192 27.76 41.66 -29.84
CA ASP A 192 29.14 41.24 -29.61
C ASP A 192 30.04 42.44 -29.38
N ALA A 193 30.73 42.43 -28.24
CA ALA A 193 32.04 43.04 -28.10
C ALA A 193 32.90 42.09 -27.28
N ALA A 194 33.73 41.36 -28.01
CA ALA A 194 34.82 40.54 -27.50
C ALA A 194 35.72 41.31 -26.52
N ARG A 195 36.20 40.63 -25.46
CA ARG A 195 37.65 40.58 -25.21
C ARG A 195 38.05 39.41 -24.28
N PRO A 196 39.12 38.67 -24.64
CA PRO A 196 39.76 37.66 -23.79
C PRO A 196 40.93 38.25 -22.99
N GLY A 197 41.29 37.58 -21.88
CA GLY A 197 42.46 37.83 -21.02
C GLY A 197 42.04 37.99 -19.56
N THR A 198 42.60 37.36 -18.54
CA THR A 198 43.85 36.57 -18.36
C THR A 198 43.74 35.92 -16.96
N PRO A 199 44.46 34.83 -16.66
CA PRO A 199 44.38 34.15 -15.37
C PRO A 199 45.22 34.86 -14.30
N GLY A 200 44.60 35.18 -13.16
CA GLY A 200 45.26 35.72 -11.98
C GLY A 200 45.62 34.59 -11.01
N SER A 201 46.90 34.25 -10.99
CA SER A 201 47.59 33.50 -9.95
C SER A 201 47.74 34.35 -8.68
N GLY A 202 47.64 33.75 -7.48
CA GLY A 202 48.46 34.16 -6.33
C GLY A 202 47.79 34.45 -4.98
N SER A 203 48.39 33.86 -3.93
CA SER A 203 48.38 34.19 -2.48
C SER A 203 47.23 33.59 -1.65
N ALA A 204 47.41 32.68 -0.69
CA ALA A 204 48.36 32.56 0.45
C ALA A 204 48.05 33.52 1.63
N GLY A 205 47.91 32.93 2.83
CA GLY A 205 47.68 33.53 4.17
C GLY A 205 46.21 33.40 4.60
N ASP A 206 45.81 32.69 5.66
CA ASP A 206 46.44 32.26 6.92
C ASP A 206 46.25 30.76 7.24
#